data_AF-A0AAC8Q0B8-F1
#
_entry.id   AF-A0AAC8Q0B8-F1
#
_cell.length_a   1.000
_cell.length_b   1.000
_cell.length_c   1.000
_cell.angle_alpha   90.00
_cell.angle_beta   90.00
_cell.angle_gamma   90.00
#
_symmetry.space_group_name_H-M   'P 1'
#
loop_
_entity.id
_entity.type
_entity.pdbx_description
1 polymer ?
#
loop_
_entity_poly.entity_id
_entity_poly.type
_entity_poly.pdbx_seq_one_letter_code
_entity_poly.pdbx_strand_id
1 'polypeptide(L)'
;MNRRKAPLLLAFVLLLAGSALLVFKARPEAGPSQEAAPARAPAPVAPGAQVRVDQTPGFPTEEEQRASGLERPEKDLVSYLRSHYGARIRDPHMQMRMLEQLMRHFQKLNPGGWEADLLAVLKQAFPELYDELVQRLRQRLDYESWVKEHHAELQDKPDAERRAAVWEERHRLFGKEVAEKIWVAELRNTAVADALKSIDALPGASVSDRMAQYKQSLEKTYGEKSQAYVQAHQQELMNRFLDLGSVQKDLGTMPPEQRAQNLRTLRKEMGLDEQALQRWEELDRVRDARWETGSQYMSEREALAQQYSGPELEARLTELRARYFSDEAQTVAEEEQSGFFRYTRPRQWGRN
;
A
#
# COMPACT_ATOMS: atom_id res chain seq x y z
N MET A 1 3.18 -69.58 -9.54
CA MET A 1 4.54 -68.98 -9.47
C MET A 1 4.39 -67.57 -8.92
N ASN A 2 4.42 -67.33 -7.60
CA ASN A 2 5.62 -67.05 -6.77
C ASN A 2 6.65 -66.18 -7.52
N ARG A 3 6.91 -64.93 -7.13
CA ARG A 3 7.51 -64.45 -5.86
C ARG A 3 7.03 -63.00 -5.58
N ARG A 4 6.52 -62.63 -4.40
CA ARG A 4 7.22 -62.33 -3.10
C ARG A 4 8.20 -61.13 -3.26
N LYS A 5 8.19 -60.03 -2.49
CA LYS A 5 7.93 -59.82 -1.04
C LYS A 5 7.57 -58.34 -0.73
N ALA A 6 6.72 -58.13 0.28
CA ALA A 6 6.56 -56.91 1.11
C ALA A 6 7.75 -56.84 2.15
N PRO A 7 7.72 -56.14 3.33
CA PRO A 7 6.78 -55.16 3.94
C PRO A 7 7.51 -54.03 4.78
N LEU A 8 6.76 -53.38 5.69
CA LEU A 8 7.10 -52.60 6.91
C LEU A 8 7.07 -51.05 6.78
N LEU A 9 6.09 -50.35 7.37
CA LEU A 9 5.80 -50.08 8.81
C LEU A 9 6.63 -48.91 9.36
N LEU A 10 5.97 -47.82 9.77
CA LEU A 10 6.01 -47.34 11.17
C LEU A 10 4.93 -46.28 11.43
N ALA A 11 4.32 -46.39 12.61
CA ALA A 11 3.38 -45.45 13.23
C ALA A 11 4.10 -44.62 14.31
N PHE A 12 3.55 -43.44 14.66
CA PHE A 12 3.57 -42.69 15.94
C PHE A 12 3.06 -41.26 15.62
N VAL A 13 1.92 -40.71 16.06
CA VAL A 13 1.28 -40.44 17.38
C VAL A 13 2.05 -39.43 18.26
N LEU A 14 1.30 -38.39 18.71
CA LEU A 14 1.53 -37.42 19.80
C LEU A 14 2.34 -36.16 19.44
N LEU A 15 2.12 -34.97 20.02
CA LEU A 15 1.09 -34.41 20.90
C LEU A 15 1.26 -32.87 20.91
N LEU A 16 0.18 -32.23 21.32
CA LEU A 16 0.01 -30.88 21.85
C LEU A 16 1.15 -30.29 22.71
N ALA A 17 1.09 -28.95 22.75
CA ALA A 17 1.30 -28.05 23.90
C ALA A 17 2.66 -27.36 24.04
N GLY A 18 2.57 -26.09 24.45
CA GLY A 18 3.47 -25.57 25.47
C GLY A 18 4.34 -24.38 25.06
N SER A 19 3.78 -23.20 25.24
CA SER A 19 4.50 -21.96 25.55
C SER A 19 5.53 -22.13 26.68
N ALA A 20 6.71 -21.54 26.52
CA ALA A 20 7.55 -21.11 27.65
C ALA A 20 8.37 -19.87 27.26
N LEU A 21 8.22 -18.82 28.08
CA LEU A 21 9.04 -17.62 28.12
C LEU A 21 10.53 -17.98 28.26
N LEU A 22 11.40 -17.23 27.60
CA LEU A 22 12.68 -16.82 28.19
C LEU A 22 12.92 -15.33 27.96
N VAL A 23 12.81 -14.61 29.08
CA VAL A 23 13.29 -13.26 29.30
C VAL A 23 14.81 -13.31 29.39
N PHE A 24 15.52 -12.58 28.52
CA PHE A 24 16.88 -12.16 28.83
C PHE A 24 16.98 -10.64 28.76
N LYS A 25 17.12 -10.08 29.96
CA LYS A 25 17.28 -8.66 30.26
C LYS A 25 18.79 -8.40 30.30
N ALA A 26 19.35 -7.77 29.26
CA ALA A 26 20.72 -7.26 29.30
C ALA A 26 20.69 -5.79 29.76
N ARG A 27 21.38 -5.54 30.88
CA ARG A 27 21.58 -4.25 31.53
C ARG A 27 22.77 -3.53 30.84
N PRO A 28 22.75 -2.21 30.65
CA PRO A 28 23.90 -1.48 30.11
C PRO A 28 24.89 -1.14 31.23
N GLU A 29 26.18 -1.40 30.99
CA GLU A 29 27.29 -0.83 31.76
C GLU A 29 27.78 0.48 31.12
N ALA A 30 28.28 1.36 31.98
CA ALA A 30 28.62 2.74 31.68
C ALA A 30 30.15 2.94 31.51
N GLY A 31 30.53 3.63 30.43
CA GLY A 31 31.70 4.52 30.30
C GLY A 31 33.09 3.90 30.06
N PRO A 32 34.12 4.68 29.63
CA PRO A 32 34.13 6.15 29.47
C PRO A 32 34.65 6.71 28.10
N SER A 33 34.24 7.95 27.84
CA SER A 33 34.92 9.12 27.23
C SER A 33 35.77 9.03 25.94
N GLN A 34 35.21 9.70 24.92
CA GLN A 34 35.76 10.77 24.06
C GLN A 34 37.20 10.68 23.52
N GLU A 35 37.30 10.68 22.19
CA GLU A 35 38.31 11.47 21.48
C GLU A 35 37.70 12.09 20.20
N ALA A 36 37.93 13.39 20.03
CA ALA A 36 37.30 14.24 19.04
C ALA A 36 38.11 14.31 17.73
N ALA A 37 37.41 14.31 16.59
CA ALA A 37 37.92 14.77 15.30
C ALA A 37 36.82 15.53 14.52
N PRO A 38 37.17 16.50 13.67
CA PRO A 38 36.38 17.72 13.49
C PRO A 38 35.27 17.64 12.43
N ALA A 39 34.37 18.60 12.56
CA ALA A 39 33.13 18.84 11.82
C ALA A 39 33.21 18.66 10.29
N ARG A 40 32.37 17.76 9.77
CA ARG A 40 31.85 17.84 8.38
C ARG A 40 30.58 18.68 8.38
N ALA A 41 30.54 19.69 7.52
CA ALA A 41 29.32 20.43 7.20
C ALA A 41 28.27 19.47 6.58
N PRO A 42 26.98 19.61 6.94
CA PRO A 42 25.95 18.75 6.36
C PRO A 42 25.68 19.17 4.90
N ALA A 43 25.75 18.20 4.00
CA ALA A 43 25.21 18.30 2.64
C ALA A 43 23.67 18.49 2.70
N PRO A 44 23.06 19.17 1.72
CA PRO A 44 21.63 19.45 1.74
C PRO A 44 20.82 18.16 1.60
N VAL A 45 20.06 17.84 2.64
CA VAL A 45 19.12 16.72 2.67
C VAL A 45 17.94 17.06 1.77
N ALA A 46 17.81 16.34 0.65
CA ALA A 46 16.58 16.32 -0.13
C ALA A 46 15.42 15.83 0.77
N PRO A 47 14.21 16.41 0.70
CA PRO A 47 13.08 15.95 1.49
C PRO A 47 12.58 14.62 0.94
N GLY A 48 13.21 13.53 1.38
CA GLY A 48 12.69 12.18 1.28
C GLY A 48 11.51 12.06 2.21
N ALA A 49 10.30 12.20 1.65
CA ALA A 49 9.08 11.74 2.30
C ALA A 49 9.29 10.27 2.64
N GLN A 50 9.28 9.98 3.95
CA GLN A 50 9.26 8.62 4.46
C GLN A 50 8.09 7.90 3.81
N VAL A 51 8.42 6.93 2.96
CA VAL A 51 7.45 5.95 2.47
C VAL A 51 6.98 5.22 3.72
N ARG A 52 5.80 5.61 4.21
CA ARG A 52 5.05 4.81 5.17
C ARG A 52 4.70 3.54 4.40
N VAL A 53 5.47 2.49 4.66
CA VAL A 53 5.13 1.14 4.20
C VAL A 53 3.76 0.87 4.78
N ASP A 54 2.75 0.81 3.91
CA ASP A 54 1.42 0.33 4.26
C ASP A 54 1.60 -1.05 4.87
N GLN A 55 1.45 -1.10 6.19
CA GLN A 55 1.35 -2.34 6.91
C GLN A 55 0.06 -3.02 6.46
N THR A 56 0.18 -4.24 5.94
CA THR A 56 -0.83 -5.30 6.12
C THR A 56 -1.46 -5.15 7.51
N PRO A 57 -2.78 -5.33 7.70
CA PRO A 57 -3.47 -5.03 8.96
C PRO A 57 -2.90 -5.86 10.11
N GLY A 58 -1.86 -5.34 10.73
CA GLY A 58 -1.21 -5.81 11.93
C GLY A 58 -1.77 -5.04 13.10
N PHE A 59 -1.86 -5.73 14.23
CA PHE A 59 -2.40 -5.25 15.50
C PHE A 59 -2.03 -3.79 15.81
N PRO A 60 -3.00 -2.92 16.13
CA PRO A 60 -2.69 -1.58 16.62
C PRO A 60 -1.94 -1.70 17.95
N THR A 61 -0.85 -0.94 18.08
CA THR A 61 0.02 -0.89 19.26
C THR A 61 -0.74 -0.41 20.51
N GLU A 62 -0.26 -0.75 21.71
CA GLU A 62 -0.89 -0.35 22.98
C GLU A 62 -1.06 1.18 23.12
N GLU A 63 -0.22 1.97 22.47
CA GLU A 63 -0.35 3.44 22.41
C GLU A 63 -1.57 3.91 21.59
N GLU A 64 -1.89 3.24 20.48
CA GLU A 64 -3.08 3.56 19.68
C GLU A 64 -4.37 3.18 20.42
N GLN A 65 -4.32 2.11 21.22
CA GLN A 65 -5.43 1.66 22.06
C GLN A 65 -5.68 2.62 23.24
N ARG A 66 -4.63 3.14 23.89
CA ARG A 66 -4.77 4.19 24.92
C ARG A 66 -5.23 5.52 24.33
N ALA A 67 -4.73 5.90 23.15
CA ALA A 67 -5.17 7.10 22.43
C ALA A 67 -6.64 7.02 21.99
N SER A 68 -7.14 5.80 21.71
CA SER A 68 -8.54 5.57 21.34
C SER A 68 -9.54 5.78 22.49
N GLY A 69 -9.10 5.89 23.76
CA GLY A 69 -10.00 6.11 24.90
C GLY A 69 -10.90 4.92 25.26
N LEU A 70 -10.69 3.75 24.65
CA LEU A 70 -11.49 2.54 24.87
C LEU A 70 -11.15 1.82 26.18
N GLU A 71 -9.96 2.00 26.77
CA GLU A 71 -9.57 1.40 28.06
C GLU A 71 -10.15 2.11 29.30
N ARG A 72 -11.07 3.06 29.11
CA ARG A 72 -11.61 3.88 30.20
C ARG A 72 -12.73 3.14 30.96
N PRO A 73 -12.98 3.49 32.25
CA PRO A 73 -14.14 3.01 32.99
C PRO A 73 -15.46 3.17 32.22
N GLU A 74 -16.45 2.33 32.46
CA GLU A 74 -17.69 2.26 31.65
C GLU A 74 -18.39 3.62 31.46
N LYS A 75 -18.48 4.44 32.53
CA LYS A 75 -19.07 5.80 32.45
C LYS A 75 -18.27 6.74 31.55
N ASP A 76 -16.95 6.56 31.51
CA ASP A 76 -16.05 7.33 30.67
C ASP A 76 -16.09 6.83 29.22
N LEU A 77 -16.32 5.53 29.02
CA LEU A 77 -16.54 4.94 27.69
C LEU A 77 -17.85 5.42 27.06
N VAL A 78 -18.96 5.44 27.80
CA VAL A 78 -20.25 5.99 27.30
C VAL A 78 -20.08 7.46 26.87
N SER A 79 -19.39 8.25 27.68
CA SER A 79 -19.12 9.66 27.38
C SER A 79 -18.21 9.81 26.16
N TYR A 80 -17.18 8.98 26.05
CA TYR A 80 -16.31 8.91 24.88
C TYR A 80 -17.10 8.58 23.61
N LEU A 81 -17.96 7.56 23.63
CA LEU A 81 -18.73 7.15 22.47
C LEU A 81 -19.65 8.26 21.97
N ARG A 82 -20.38 8.91 22.89
CA ARG A 82 -21.26 10.03 22.54
C ARG A 82 -20.48 11.21 21.93
N SER A 83 -19.33 11.55 22.51
CA SER A 83 -18.49 12.64 22.00
C SER A 83 -17.88 12.32 20.63
N HIS A 84 -17.35 11.12 20.46
CA HIS A 84 -16.60 10.74 19.26
C HIS A 84 -17.50 10.34 18.09
N TYR A 85 -18.63 9.67 18.35
CA TYR A 85 -19.50 9.14 17.30
C TYR A 85 -20.85 9.86 17.20
N GLY A 86 -21.32 10.54 18.26
CA GLY A 86 -22.71 11.03 18.34
C GLY A 86 -23.14 11.95 17.19
N ALA A 87 -22.25 12.81 16.69
CA ALA A 87 -22.57 13.69 15.57
C ALA A 87 -22.82 12.96 14.23
N ARG A 88 -22.29 11.74 14.07
CA ARG A 88 -22.35 10.95 12.82
C ARG A 88 -22.87 9.53 13.02
N ILE A 89 -23.43 9.20 14.18
CA ILE A 89 -23.85 7.83 14.52
C ILE A 89 -24.97 7.29 13.63
N ARG A 90 -25.68 8.17 12.90
CA ARG A 90 -26.68 7.78 11.89
C ARG A 90 -26.07 7.36 10.54
N ASP A 91 -24.76 7.54 10.34
CA ASP A 91 -24.06 7.06 9.14
C ASP A 91 -23.70 5.57 9.31
N PRO A 92 -24.18 4.67 8.44
CA PRO A 92 -23.88 3.24 8.53
C PRO A 92 -22.39 2.90 8.57
N HIS A 93 -21.54 3.65 7.85
CA HIS A 93 -20.10 3.46 7.89
C HIS A 93 -19.55 3.75 9.31
N MET A 94 -20.01 4.83 9.93
CA MET A 94 -19.59 5.20 11.29
C MET A 94 -20.08 4.19 12.33
N GLN A 95 -21.31 3.69 12.19
CA GLN A 95 -21.82 2.61 13.03
C GLN A 95 -20.93 1.37 12.94
N MET A 96 -20.63 0.91 11.72
CA MET A 96 -19.79 -0.27 11.50
C MET A 96 -18.41 -0.10 12.13
N ARG A 97 -17.75 1.05 11.86
CA ARG A 97 -16.44 1.37 12.43
C ARG A 97 -16.43 1.38 13.95
N MET A 98 -17.47 1.93 14.58
CA MET A 98 -17.61 1.95 16.03
C MET A 98 -17.79 0.52 16.57
N LEU A 99 -18.71 -0.25 15.98
CA LEU A 99 -19.03 -1.61 16.41
C LEU A 99 -17.80 -2.52 16.32
N GLU A 100 -17.04 -2.47 15.23
CA GLU A 100 -15.81 -3.26 15.09
C GLU A 100 -14.74 -2.92 16.12
N GLN A 101 -14.64 -1.65 16.51
CA GLN A 101 -13.71 -1.24 17.58
C GLN A 101 -14.17 -1.75 18.94
N LEU A 102 -15.46 -1.63 19.25
CA LEU A 102 -16.04 -2.16 20.48
C LEU A 102 -15.94 -3.68 20.55
N MET A 103 -16.20 -4.38 19.45
CA MET A 103 -16.02 -5.84 19.35
C MET A 103 -14.60 -6.24 19.74
N ARG A 104 -13.57 -5.65 19.10
CA ARG A 104 -12.17 -5.93 19.43
C ARG A 104 -11.85 -5.64 20.90
N HIS A 105 -12.36 -4.53 21.42
CA HIS A 105 -12.14 -4.14 22.81
C HIS A 105 -12.75 -5.14 23.80
N PHE A 106 -14.05 -5.43 23.68
CA PHE A 106 -14.74 -6.32 24.62
C PHE A 106 -14.32 -7.78 24.45
N GLN A 107 -14.02 -8.25 23.23
CA GLN A 107 -13.49 -9.60 23.02
C GLN A 107 -12.13 -9.79 23.70
N LYS A 108 -11.29 -8.75 23.77
CA LYS A 108 -10.02 -8.79 24.50
C LYS A 108 -10.23 -8.90 26.02
N LEU A 109 -11.23 -8.21 26.55
CA LEU A 109 -11.50 -8.16 28.00
C LEU A 109 -12.28 -9.38 28.51
N ASN A 110 -13.29 -9.82 27.77
CA ASN A 110 -14.20 -10.89 28.17
C ASN A 110 -14.61 -11.76 26.97
N PRO A 111 -13.74 -12.67 26.48
CA PRO A 111 -14.00 -13.46 25.28
C PRO A 111 -15.30 -14.29 25.32
N GLY A 112 -15.78 -14.67 26.50
CA GLY A 112 -16.99 -15.48 26.67
C GLY A 112 -18.30 -14.68 26.86
N GLY A 113 -18.21 -13.40 27.23
CA GLY A 113 -19.37 -12.54 27.53
C GLY A 113 -19.36 -11.17 26.87
N TRP A 114 -18.41 -10.91 25.97
CA TRP A 114 -18.17 -9.61 25.34
C TRP A 114 -19.41 -8.98 24.70
N GLU A 115 -20.32 -9.79 24.15
CA GLU A 115 -21.50 -9.30 23.47
C GLU A 115 -22.46 -8.62 24.45
N ALA A 116 -22.70 -9.23 25.62
CA ALA A 116 -23.60 -8.66 26.63
C ALA A 116 -23.06 -7.32 27.16
N ASP A 117 -21.75 -7.26 27.43
CA ASP A 117 -21.07 -6.06 27.91
C ASP A 117 -21.12 -4.93 26.87
N LEU A 118 -20.84 -5.25 25.60
CA LEU A 118 -20.93 -4.30 24.49
C LEU A 118 -22.37 -3.75 24.34
N LEU A 119 -23.37 -4.64 24.35
CA LEU A 119 -24.77 -4.25 24.20
C LEU A 119 -25.25 -3.36 25.36
N ALA A 120 -24.79 -3.61 26.60
CA ALA A 120 -25.09 -2.76 27.73
C ALA A 120 -24.56 -1.33 27.54
N VAL A 121 -23.34 -1.18 27.05
CA VAL A 121 -22.73 0.13 26.76
C VAL A 121 -23.45 0.84 25.61
N LEU A 122 -23.80 0.13 24.53
CA LEU A 122 -24.56 0.72 23.42
C LEU A 122 -25.92 1.26 23.87
N LYS A 123 -26.64 0.50 24.69
CA LYS A 123 -27.96 0.91 25.21
C LYS A 123 -27.86 2.19 26.04
N GLN A 124 -26.81 2.32 26.83
CA GLN A 124 -26.55 3.53 27.60
C GLN A 124 -26.13 4.69 26.70
N ALA A 125 -25.22 4.47 25.75
CA ALA A 125 -24.66 5.52 24.90
C ALA A 125 -25.67 6.09 23.90
N PHE A 126 -26.43 5.23 23.22
CA PHE A 126 -27.32 5.58 22.11
C PHE A 126 -28.67 4.86 22.21
N PRO A 127 -29.51 5.16 23.23
CA PRO A 127 -30.76 4.44 23.47
C PRO A 127 -31.72 4.50 22.27
N GLU A 128 -31.80 5.62 21.56
CA GLU A 128 -32.69 5.80 20.41
C GLU A 128 -32.29 4.97 19.18
N LEU A 129 -31.01 4.61 19.05
CA LEU A 129 -30.49 3.82 17.93
C LEU A 129 -30.17 2.38 18.35
N TYR A 130 -30.52 1.99 19.57
CA TYR A 130 -30.06 0.74 20.17
C TYR A 130 -30.45 -0.47 19.31
N ASP A 131 -31.71 -0.57 18.90
CA ASP A 131 -32.19 -1.70 18.09
C ASP A 131 -31.52 -1.78 16.72
N GLU A 132 -31.28 -0.63 16.09
CA GLU A 132 -30.56 -0.54 14.81
C GLU A 132 -29.10 -0.99 14.96
N LEU A 133 -28.42 -0.54 16.03
CA LEU A 133 -27.03 -0.90 16.32
C LEU A 133 -26.90 -2.38 16.69
N VAL A 134 -27.85 -2.95 17.42
CA VAL A 134 -27.93 -4.39 17.71
C VAL A 134 -28.10 -5.18 16.42
N GLN A 135 -29.00 -4.76 15.54
CA GLN A 135 -29.19 -5.41 14.24
C GLN A 135 -27.91 -5.32 13.40
N ARG A 136 -27.25 -4.16 13.36
CA ARG A 136 -25.99 -3.97 12.62
C ARG A 136 -24.88 -4.89 13.14
N LEU A 137 -24.78 -5.05 14.45
CA LEU A 137 -23.81 -5.96 15.08
C LEU A 137 -24.06 -7.41 14.65
N ARG A 138 -25.33 -7.86 14.68
CA ARG A 138 -25.69 -9.22 14.22
C ARG A 138 -25.31 -9.44 12.76
N GLN A 139 -25.70 -8.52 11.87
CA GLN A 139 -25.33 -8.60 10.45
C GLN A 139 -23.80 -8.67 10.24
N ARG A 140 -23.03 -7.95 11.07
CA ARG A 140 -21.57 -7.98 11.05
C ARG A 140 -20.99 -9.31 11.53
N LEU A 141 -21.61 -9.97 12.51
CA LEU A 141 -21.21 -11.30 12.96
C LEU A 141 -21.57 -12.39 11.95
N ASP A 142 -22.75 -12.28 11.33
CA ASP A 142 -23.18 -13.18 10.25
C ASP A 142 -22.23 -13.07 9.06
N TYR A 143 -21.85 -11.84 8.67
CA TYR A 143 -20.88 -11.61 7.61
C TYR A 143 -19.51 -12.21 7.92
N GLU A 144 -19.00 -12.06 9.14
CA GLU A 144 -17.71 -12.65 9.54
C GLU A 144 -17.74 -14.17 9.51
N SER A 145 -18.84 -14.77 9.97
CA SER A 145 -19.06 -16.22 9.89
C SER A 145 -19.08 -16.69 8.44
N TRP A 146 -19.84 -16.01 7.58
CA TRP A 146 -19.89 -16.33 6.15
C TRP A 146 -18.52 -16.24 5.47
N VAL A 147 -17.75 -15.16 5.71
CA VAL A 147 -16.40 -14.99 5.14
C VAL A 147 -15.49 -16.13 5.59
N LYS A 148 -15.57 -16.53 6.86
CA LYS A 148 -14.76 -17.62 7.41
C LYS A 148 -15.14 -18.97 6.80
N GLU A 149 -16.44 -19.25 6.67
CA GLU A 149 -16.96 -20.50 6.10
C GLU A 149 -16.62 -20.64 4.62
N HIS A 150 -16.66 -19.54 3.86
CA HIS A 150 -16.44 -19.54 2.41
C HIS A 150 -15.01 -19.13 2.01
N HIS A 151 -14.08 -19.00 2.95
CA HIS A 151 -12.73 -18.49 2.70
C HIS A 151 -12.00 -19.25 1.58
N ALA A 152 -11.99 -20.59 1.65
CA ALA A 152 -11.32 -21.42 0.65
C ALA A 152 -11.97 -21.27 -0.73
N GLU A 153 -13.30 -21.33 -0.80
CA GLU A 153 -14.03 -21.15 -2.05
C GLU A 153 -13.79 -19.77 -2.68
N LEU A 154 -13.81 -18.71 -1.86
CA LEU A 154 -13.55 -17.35 -2.32
C LEU A 154 -12.12 -17.20 -2.86
N GLN A 155 -11.12 -17.86 -2.26
CA GLN A 155 -9.74 -17.80 -2.73
C GLN A 155 -9.55 -18.44 -4.11
N ASP A 156 -10.34 -19.47 -4.44
CA ASP A 156 -10.26 -20.17 -5.72
C ASP A 156 -10.96 -19.41 -6.87
N LYS A 157 -11.78 -18.39 -6.56
CA LYS A 157 -12.51 -17.60 -7.58
C LYS A 157 -11.63 -16.56 -8.26
N PRO A 158 -11.82 -16.31 -9.57
CA PRO A 158 -11.27 -15.14 -10.24
C PRO A 158 -11.67 -13.84 -9.54
N ASP A 159 -10.80 -12.83 -9.58
CA ASP A 159 -10.98 -11.59 -8.82
C ASP A 159 -12.34 -10.90 -9.02
N ALA A 160 -12.87 -10.89 -10.25
CA ALA A 160 -14.17 -10.28 -10.54
C ALA A 160 -15.33 -11.08 -9.92
N GLU A 161 -15.29 -12.41 -10.02
CA GLU A 161 -16.31 -13.30 -9.46
C GLU A 161 -16.27 -13.30 -7.92
N ARG A 162 -15.07 -13.29 -7.35
CA ARG A 162 -14.86 -13.15 -5.91
C ARG A 162 -15.47 -11.87 -5.37
N ARG A 163 -15.22 -10.73 -6.04
CA ARG A 163 -15.83 -9.44 -5.67
C ARG A 163 -17.34 -9.48 -5.80
N ALA A 164 -17.88 -10.05 -6.88
CA ALA A 164 -19.32 -10.17 -7.07
C ALA A 164 -19.97 -10.96 -5.93
N ALA A 165 -19.44 -12.13 -5.58
CA ALA A 165 -19.95 -12.96 -4.48
C ALA A 165 -19.94 -12.23 -3.13
N VAL A 166 -18.84 -11.51 -2.81
CA VAL A 166 -18.75 -10.71 -1.58
C VAL A 166 -19.81 -9.59 -1.56
N TRP A 167 -20.04 -8.91 -2.69
CA TRP A 167 -21.04 -7.86 -2.78
C TRP A 167 -22.47 -8.38 -2.72
N GLU A 168 -22.75 -9.53 -3.33
CA GLU A 168 -24.05 -10.21 -3.19
C GLU A 168 -24.35 -10.52 -1.73
N GLU A 169 -23.39 -11.08 -1.00
CA GLU A 169 -23.59 -11.39 0.41
C GLU A 169 -23.76 -10.12 1.27
N ARG A 170 -22.96 -9.08 1.03
CA ARG A 170 -23.12 -7.80 1.72
C ARG A 170 -24.50 -7.19 1.44
N HIS A 171 -24.99 -7.24 0.20
CA HIS A 171 -26.33 -6.77 -0.14
C HIS A 171 -27.41 -7.59 0.56
N ARG A 172 -27.24 -8.92 0.62
CA ARG A 172 -28.17 -9.83 1.30
C ARG A 172 -28.26 -9.53 2.80
N LEU A 173 -27.13 -9.34 3.47
CA LEU A 173 -27.05 -9.15 4.92
C LEU A 173 -27.44 -7.74 5.36
N PHE A 174 -26.94 -6.71 4.68
CA PHE A 174 -27.07 -5.32 5.12
C PHE A 174 -28.15 -4.54 4.38
N GLY A 175 -28.61 -5.04 3.23
CA GLY A 175 -29.38 -4.28 2.26
C GLY A 175 -28.46 -3.40 1.40
N LYS A 176 -28.83 -3.20 0.13
CA LYS A 176 -28.01 -2.52 -0.88
C LYS A 176 -27.52 -1.14 -0.43
N GLU A 177 -28.43 -0.25 -0.05
CA GLU A 177 -28.09 1.14 0.29
C GLU A 177 -27.13 1.24 1.48
N VAL A 178 -27.28 0.36 2.46
CA VAL A 178 -26.44 0.37 3.65
C VAL A 178 -25.07 -0.26 3.35
N ALA A 179 -25.05 -1.40 2.67
CA ALA A 179 -23.81 -2.04 2.26
C ALA A 179 -22.92 -1.07 1.45
N GLU A 180 -23.50 -0.40 0.46
CA GLU A 180 -22.75 0.56 -0.37
C GLU A 180 -22.19 1.73 0.44
N LYS A 181 -22.88 2.18 1.50
CA LYS A 181 -22.38 3.20 2.42
C LYS A 181 -21.25 2.68 3.31
N ILE A 182 -21.39 1.47 3.86
CA ILE A 182 -20.36 0.85 4.72
C ILE A 182 -19.06 0.63 3.95
N TRP A 183 -19.14 0.15 2.72
CA TRP A 183 -17.96 -0.16 1.88
C TRP A 183 -17.73 0.86 0.75
N VAL A 184 -18.14 2.11 0.94
CA VAL A 184 -18.03 3.17 -0.08
C VAL A 184 -16.59 3.40 -0.56
N ALA A 185 -15.61 3.27 0.33
CA ALA A 185 -14.20 3.41 -0.04
C ALA A 185 -13.76 2.29 -1.01
N GLU A 186 -14.22 1.06 -0.78
CA GLU A 186 -13.94 -0.09 -1.66
C GLU A 186 -14.58 0.09 -3.03
N LEU A 187 -15.83 0.56 -3.09
CA LEU A 187 -16.52 0.88 -4.34
C LEU A 187 -15.77 1.95 -5.13
N ARG A 188 -15.33 3.02 -4.47
CA ARG A 188 -14.58 4.10 -5.12
C ARG A 188 -13.24 3.62 -5.65
N ASN A 189 -12.49 2.87 -4.84
CA ASN A 189 -11.21 2.32 -5.25
C ASN A 189 -11.34 1.37 -6.45
N THR A 190 -12.39 0.54 -6.44
CA THR A 190 -12.71 -0.37 -7.55
C THR A 190 -13.09 0.41 -8.81
N ALA A 191 -13.96 1.41 -8.70
CA ALA A 191 -14.36 2.26 -9.82
C ALA A 191 -13.15 2.97 -10.47
N VAL A 192 -12.23 3.50 -9.66
CA VAL A 192 -10.99 4.12 -10.17
C VAL A 192 -10.07 3.09 -10.83
N ALA A 193 -9.93 1.90 -10.26
CA ALA A 193 -9.10 0.83 -10.84
C ALA A 193 -9.67 0.33 -12.18
N ASP A 194 -10.98 0.10 -12.26
CA ASP A 194 -11.65 -0.33 -13.48
C ASP A 194 -11.60 0.76 -14.57
N ALA A 195 -11.73 2.03 -14.18
CA ALA A 195 -11.53 3.16 -15.08
C ALA A 195 -10.11 3.20 -15.66
N LEU A 196 -9.08 3.06 -14.80
CA LEU A 196 -7.68 3.02 -15.25
C LEU A 196 -7.42 1.86 -16.23
N LYS A 197 -7.95 0.66 -15.93
CA LYS A 197 -7.86 -0.49 -16.84
C LYS A 197 -8.52 -0.20 -18.20
N SER A 198 -9.68 0.45 -18.19
CA SER A 198 -10.40 0.81 -19.41
C SER A 198 -9.63 1.86 -20.22
N ILE A 199 -9.07 2.87 -19.54
CA ILE A 199 -8.26 3.95 -20.12
C ILE A 199 -6.99 3.39 -20.77
N ASP A 200 -6.33 2.43 -20.12
CA ASP A 200 -5.12 1.79 -20.64
C ASP A 200 -5.39 1.01 -21.93
N ALA A 201 -6.59 0.43 -22.05
CA ALA A 201 -7.01 -0.34 -23.21
C ALA A 201 -7.56 0.51 -24.37
N LEU A 202 -7.64 1.85 -24.24
CA LEU A 202 -8.20 2.71 -25.29
C LEU A 202 -7.30 2.74 -26.54
N PRO A 203 -7.80 2.26 -27.70
CA PRO A 203 -7.02 2.25 -28.93
C PRO A 203 -6.89 3.67 -29.49
N GLY A 204 -5.66 4.05 -29.87
CA GLY A 204 -5.39 5.32 -30.56
C GLY A 204 -5.58 6.59 -29.72
N ALA A 205 -5.98 6.48 -28.45
CA ALA A 205 -6.04 7.63 -27.55
C ALA A 205 -4.63 8.19 -27.31
N SER A 206 -4.51 9.51 -27.18
CA SER A 206 -3.28 10.15 -26.73
C SER A 206 -3.15 10.13 -25.21
N VAL A 207 -1.95 10.45 -24.69
CA VAL A 207 -1.71 10.60 -23.25
C VAL A 207 -2.64 11.66 -22.62
N SER A 208 -2.92 12.75 -23.35
CA SER A 208 -3.85 13.79 -22.89
C SER A 208 -5.31 13.31 -22.88
N ASP A 209 -5.76 12.58 -23.91
CA ASP A 209 -7.11 12.00 -23.94
C ASP A 209 -7.33 11.04 -22.76
N ARG A 210 -6.32 10.22 -22.44
CA ARG A 210 -6.36 9.32 -21.29
C ARG A 210 -6.45 10.08 -19.96
N MET A 211 -5.70 11.17 -19.81
CA MET A 211 -5.75 12.01 -18.61
C MET A 211 -7.12 12.68 -18.45
N ALA A 212 -7.70 13.18 -19.54
CA ALA A 212 -9.04 13.76 -19.51
C ALA A 212 -10.09 12.74 -19.05
N GLN A 213 -10.05 11.51 -19.57
CA GLN A 213 -10.95 10.42 -19.13
C GLN A 213 -10.70 10.00 -17.68
N TYR A 214 -9.45 10.01 -17.24
CA TYR A 214 -9.11 9.70 -15.85
C TYR A 214 -9.71 10.73 -14.89
N LYS A 215 -9.54 12.03 -15.19
CA LYS A 215 -10.15 13.11 -14.42
C LYS A 215 -11.67 13.03 -14.37
N GLN A 216 -12.31 12.75 -15.51
CA GLN A 216 -13.76 12.54 -15.57
C GLN A 216 -14.19 11.35 -14.68
N SER A 217 -13.40 10.29 -14.64
CA SER A 217 -13.68 9.11 -13.79
C SER A 217 -13.55 9.45 -12.30
N LEU A 218 -12.58 10.29 -11.92
CA LEU A 218 -12.46 10.80 -10.55
C LEU A 218 -13.65 11.70 -10.18
N GLU A 219 -14.05 12.61 -11.06
CA GLU A 219 -15.25 13.45 -10.88
C GLU A 219 -16.51 12.61 -10.70
N LYS A 220 -16.71 11.58 -11.52
CA LYS A 220 -17.84 10.66 -11.39
C LYS A 220 -17.83 9.89 -10.07
N THR A 221 -16.65 9.50 -9.59
CA THR A 221 -16.50 8.64 -8.40
C THR A 221 -16.64 9.42 -7.08
N TYR A 222 -16.11 10.63 -7.04
CA TYR A 222 -16.05 11.45 -5.83
C TYR A 222 -17.06 12.59 -5.82
N GLY A 223 -17.69 12.91 -6.96
CA GLY A 223 -18.67 13.98 -7.09
C GLY A 223 -18.10 15.32 -6.65
N GLU A 224 -18.85 16.06 -5.82
CA GLU A 224 -18.44 17.34 -5.24
C GLU A 224 -17.12 17.26 -4.45
N LYS A 225 -16.74 16.08 -3.94
CA LYS A 225 -15.49 15.88 -3.20
C LYS A 225 -14.29 15.62 -4.10
N SER A 226 -14.47 15.53 -5.42
CA SER A 226 -13.41 15.20 -6.38
C SER A 226 -12.21 16.14 -6.26
N GLN A 227 -12.43 17.46 -6.26
CA GLN A 227 -11.33 18.43 -6.18
C GLN A 227 -10.51 18.28 -4.89
N ALA A 228 -11.18 18.19 -3.74
CA ALA A 228 -10.50 18.01 -2.46
C ALA A 228 -9.76 16.67 -2.39
N TYR A 229 -10.35 15.61 -2.95
CA TYR A 229 -9.70 14.29 -3.03
C TYR A 229 -8.47 14.32 -3.93
N VAL A 230 -8.57 14.91 -5.12
CA VAL A 230 -7.42 15.05 -6.02
C VAL A 230 -6.29 15.81 -5.34
N GLN A 231 -6.58 16.94 -4.68
CA GLN A 231 -5.58 17.72 -3.95
C GLN A 231 -4.89 16.93 -2.83
N ALA A 232 -5.64 16.11 -2.08
CA ALA A 232 -5.08 15.30 -1.00
C ALA A 232 -4.25 14.11 -1.51
N HIS A 233 -4.52 13.62 -2.73
CA HIS A 233 -3.96 12.39 -3.29
C HIS A 233 -3.19 12.61 -4.61
N GLN A 234 -2.74 13.84 -4.92
CA GLN A 234 -2.18 14.20 -6.23
C GLN A 234 -1.07 13.24 -6.69
N GLN A 235 -0.11 12.95 -5.80
CA GLN A 235 1.03 12.10 -6.13
C GLN A 235 0.60 10.64 -6.38
N GLU A 236 -0.26 10.08 -5.53
CA GLU A 236 -0.78 8.73 -5.71
C GLU A 236 -1.55 8.60 -7.03
N LEU A 237 -2.45 9.54 -7.30
CA LEU A 237 -3.27 9.53 -8.51
C LEU A 237 -2.42 9.70 -9.77
N MET A 238 -1.42 10.59 -9.73
CA MET A 238 -0.46 10.78 -10.83
C MET A 238 0.35 9.50 -11.08
N ASN A 239 0.85 8.89 -10.00
CA ASN A 239 1.62 7.65 -10.06
C ASN A 239 0.81 6.52 -10.71
N ARG A 240 -0.43 6.32 -10.29
CA ARG A 240 -1.32 5.30 -10.86
C ARG A 240 -1.60 5.52 -12.36
N PHE A 241 -1.70 6.79 -12.77
CA PHE A 241 -1.86 7.13 -14.18
C PHE A 241 -0.58 6.89 -15.00
N LEU A 242 0.57 7.29 -14.46
CA LEU A 242 1.86 7.08 -15.11
C LEU A 242 2.26 5.60 -15.15
N ASP A 243 1.75 4.76 -14.26
CA ASP A 243 2.01 3.31 -14.26
C ASP A 243 1.26 2.57 -15.39
N LEU A 244 0.35 3.24 -16.11
CA LEU A 244 -0.35 2.64 -17.24
C LEU A 244 0.61 2.30 -18.38
N GLY A 245 0.52 1.07 -18.90
CA GLY A 245 1.42 0.56 -19.94
C GLY A 245 1.32 1.36 -21.24
N SER A 246 0.11 1.78 -21.62
CA SER A 246 -0.13 2.65 -22.77
C SER A 246 0.50 4.03 -22.60
N VAL A 247 0.40 4.62 -21.39
CA VAL A 247 1.01 5.92 -21.09
C VAL A 247 2.53 5.84 -21.17
N GLN A 248 3.12 4.81 -20.56
CA GLN A 248 4.58 4.59 -20.63
C GLN A 248 5.08 4.35 -22.04
N LYS A 249 4.32 3.57 -22.84
CA LYS A 249 4.63 3.34 -24.25
C LYS A 249 4.62 4.67 -25.02
N ASP A 250 3.56 5.46 -24.89
CA ASP A 250 3.43 6.72 -25.62
C ASP A 250 4.55 7.70 -25.22
N LEU A 251 4.79 7.89 -23.91
CA LEU A 251 5.89 8.73 -23.41
C LEU A 251 7.27 8.25 -23.88
N GLY A 252 7.46 6.93 -24.00
CA GLY A 252 8.71 6.35 -24.48
C GLY A 252 8.97 6.57 -25.97
N THR A 253 7.92 6.75 -26.78
CA THR A 253 8.05 7.07 -28.22
C THR A 253 8.25 8.56 -28.51
N MET A 254 7.99 9.43 -27.52
CA MET A 254 8.13 10.87 -27.69
C MET A 254 9.60 11.32 -27.65
N PRO A 255 9.99 12.32 -28.47
CA PRO A 255 11.23 13.06 -28.28
C PRO A 255 11.31 13.69 -26.87
N PRO A 256 12.51 13.89 -26.30
CA PRO A 256 12.68 14.38 -24.93
C PRO A 256 11.90 15.67 -24.61
N GLU A 257 11.94 16.67 -25.50
CA GLU A 257 11.24 17.94 -25.30
C GLU A 257 9.72 17.77 -25.27
N GLN A 258 9.19 16.99 -26.22
CA GLN A 258 7.76 16.69 -26.29
C GLN A 258 7.29 15.90 -25.07
N ARG A 259 8.08 14.93 -24.61
CA ARG A 259 7.81 14.18 -23.39
C ARG A 259 7.78 15.08 -22.16
N ALA A 260 8.78 15.95 -22.00
CA ALA A 260 8.83 16.89 -20.88
C ALA A 260 7.60 17.82 -20.86
N GLN A 261 7.20 18.33 -22.03
CA GLN A 261 6.00 19.15 -22.16
C GLN A 261 4.72 18.38 -21.80
N ASN A 262 4.61 17.12 -22.22
CA ASN A 262 3.48 16.26 -21.85
C ASN A 262 3.44 16.02 -20.34
N LEU A 263 4.55 15.60 -19.72
CA LEU A 263 4.64 15.38 -18.28
C LEU A 263 4.30 16.63 -17.46
N ARG A 264 4.77 17.80 -17.89
CA ARG A 264 4.40 19.09 -17.29
C ARG A 264 2.88 19.32 -17.37
N THR A 265 2.30 19.09 -18.55
CA THR A 265 0.86 19.28 -18.79
C THR A 265 0.02 18.37 -17.90
N LEU A 266 0.38 17.08 -17.81
CA LEU A 266 -0.29 16.12 -16.93
C LEU A 266 -0.28 16.57 -15.47
N ARG A 267 0.89 17.01 -14.97
CA ARG A 267 1.03 17.50 -13.60
C ARG A 267 0.20 18.76 -13.35
N LYS A 268 0.18 19.67 -14.30
CA LYS A 268 -0.65 20.88 -14.22
C LYS A 268 -2.15 20.52 -14.17
N GLU A 269 -2.58 19.57 -14.99
CA GLU A 269 -3.98 19.11 -15.02
C GLU A 269 -4.45 18.43 -13.73
N MET A 270 -3.51 17.84 -12.98
CA MET A 270 -3.74 17.28 -11.64
C MET A 270 -3.66 18.32 -10.51
N GLY A 271 -3.48 19.60 -10.87
CA GLY A 271 -3.55 20.72 -9.95
C GLY A 271 -2.23 21.05 -9.25
N LEU A 272 -1.09 20.66 -9.81
CA LEU A 272 0.21 21.13 -9.30
C LEU A 272 0.41 22.60 -9.65
N ASP A 273 0.93 23.35 -8.68
CA ASP A 273 1.33 24.75 -8.86
C ASP A 273 2.64 24.90 -9.65
N GLU A 274 2.93 26.12 -10.09
CA GLU A 274 4.09 26.44 -10.92
C GLU A 274 5.43 26.07 -10.28
N GLN A 275 5.56 26.24 -8.96
CA GLN A 275 6.79 25.88 -8.25
C GLN A 275 6.97 24.36 -8.20
N ALA A 276 5.90 23.61 -7.98
CA ALA A 276 5.91 22.16 -8.04
C ALA A 276 6.25 21.67 -9.45
N LEU A 277 5.68 22.28 -10.49
CA LEU A 277 6.00 21.93 -11.88
C LEU A 277 7.50 22.10 -12.18
N GLN A 278 8.11 23.21 -11.76
CA GLN A 278 9.54 23.45 -11.95
C GLN A 278 10.41 22.40 -11.24
N ARG A 279 10.07 22.04 -9.99
CA ARG A 279 10.79 20.99 -9.25
C ARG A 279 10.72 19.63 -9.96
N TRP A 280 9.55 19.30 -10.51
CA TRP A 280 9.37 18.05 -11.25
C TRP A 280 10.10 18.02 -12.58
N GLU A 281 10.17 19.14 -13.30
CA GLU A 281 10.95 19.23 -14.54
C GLU A 281 12.43 19.02 -14.29
N GLU A 282 12.98 19.64 -13.25
CA GLU A 282 14.39 19.46 -12.89
C GLU A 282 14.66 18.01 -12.49
N LEU A 283 13.77 17.42 -11.69
CA LEU A 283 13.88 16.02 -11.30
C LEU A 283 13.82 15.07 -12.50
N ASP A 284 12.92 15.32 -13.46
CA ASP A 284 12.83 14.52 -14.68
C ASP A 284 14.08 14.67 -15.55
N ARG A 285 14.68 15.87 -15.64
CA ARG A 285 15.96 16.05 -16.36
C ARG A 285 17.10 15.26 -15.73
N VAL A 286 17.21 15.30 -14.40
CA VAL A 286 18.23 14.54 -13.67
C VAL A 286 18.05 13.04 -13.89
N ARG A 287 16.81 12.54 -13.82
CA ARG A 287 16.49 11.14 -14.12
C ARG A 287 16.80 10.78 -15.56
N ASP A 288 16.46 11.68 -16.49
CA ASP A 288 16.68 11.43 -17.90
C ASP A 288 18.18 11.33 -18.23
N ALA A 289 18.99 12.22 -17.67
CA ALA A 289 20.44 12.16 -17.77
C ALA A 289 21.01 10.89 -17.12
N ARG A 290 20.53 10.51 -15.93
CA ARG A 290 20.97 9.29 -15.25
C ARG A 290 20.71 8.04 -16.09
N TRP A 291 19.52 7.94 -16.68
CA TRP A 291 19.16 6.81 -17.54
C TRP A 291 19.97 6.79 -18.84
N GLU A 292 20.25 7.95 -19.42
CA GLU A 292 21.10 8.06 -20.61
C GLU A 292 22.54 7.58 -20.31
N THR A 293 23.14 8.09 -19.23
CA THR A 293 24.44 7.64 -18.72
C THR A 293 24.46 6.14 -18.46
N GLY A 294 23.41 5.60 -17.82
CA GLY A 294 23.27 4.18 -17.57
C GLY A 294 23.16 3.33 -18.84
N SER A 295 22.41 3.80 -19.84
CA SER A 295 22.26 3.13 -21.13
C SER A 295 23.60 3.05 -21.88
N GLN A 296 24.33 4.17 -21.94
CA GLN A 296 25.65 4.24 -22.57
C GLN A 296 26.65 3.31 -21.86
N TYR A 297 26.67 3.34 -20.53
CA TYR A 297 27.45 2.42 -19.70
C TYR A 297 27.15 0.94 -20.03
N MET A 298 25.88 0.55 -20.09
CA MET A 298 25.49 -0.83 -20.38
C MET A 298 25.91 -1.26 -21.78
N SER A 299 25.82 -0.38 -22.77
CA SER A 299 26.27 -0.64 -24.14
C SER A 299 27.79 -0.85 -24.21
N GLU A 300 28.59 -0.01 -23.55
CA GLU A 300 30.05 -0.18 -23.50
C GLU A 300 30.45 -1.43 -22.72
N ARG A 301 29.76 -1.72 -21.61
CA ARG A 301 29.95 -2.92 -20.81
C ARG A 301 29.74 -4.18 -21.65
N GLU A 302 28.67 -4.23 -22.43
CA GLU A 302 28.38 -5.36 -23.31
C GLU A 302 29.46 -5.52 -24.39
N ALA A 303 29.92 -4.42 -25.00
CA ALA A 303 31.01 -4.44 -25.96
C ALA A 303 32.33 -4.96 -25.35
N LEU A 304 32.66 -4.57 -24.11
CA LEU A 304 33.84 -5.08 -23.40
C LEU A 304 33.72 -6.58 -23.10
N ALA A 305 32.53 -7.03 -22.69
CA ALA A 305 32.28 -8.44 -22.39
C ALA A 305 32.36 -9.36 -23.63
N GLN A 306 32.23 -8.80 -24.84
CA GLN A 306 32.45 -9.54 -26.10
C GLN A 306 33.94 -9.67 -26.46
N GLN A 307 34.80 -8.79 -25.95
CA GLN A 307 36.22 -8.71 -26.32
C GLN A 307 37.14 -9.30 -25.26
N TYR A 308 36.76 -9.23 -24.00
CA TYR A 308 37.59 -9.60 -22.86
C TYR A 308 36.88 -10.60 -21.96
N SER A 309 37.66 -11.35 -21.17
CA SER A 309 37.12 -12.30 -20.19
C SER A 309 38.01 -12.38 -18.95
N GLY A 310 37.46 -12.93 -17.86
CA GLY A 310 38.20 -13.14 -16.62
C GLY A 310 38.75 -11.85 -16.01
N PRO A 311 39.94 -11.87 -15.40
CA PRO A 311 40.50 -10.72 -14.69
C PRO A 311 40.70 -9.46 -15.56
N GLU A 312 40.96 -9.63 -16.85
CA GLU A 312 41.14 -8.50 -17.77
C GLU A 312 39.81 -7.75 -17.98
N LEU A 313 38.71 -8.48 -18.15
CA LEU A 313 37.38 -7.87 -18.23
C LEU A 313 37.06 -7.08 -16.96
N GLU A 314 37.31 -7.64 -15.78
CA GLU A 314 37.01 -6.96 -14.52
C GLU A 314 37.84 -5.67 -14.31
N ALA A 315 39.11 -5.66 -14.72
CA ALA A 315 39.93 -4.45 -14.70
C ALA A 315 39.31 -3.35 -15.59
N ARG A 316 38.90 -3.70 -16.81
CA ARG A 316 38.25 -2.77 -17.75
C ARG A 316 36.89 -2.30 -17.27
N LEU A 317 36.10 -3.17 -16.66
CA LEU A 317 34.80 -2.81 -16.08
C LEU A 317 34.96 -1.88 -14.87
N THR A 318 36.03 -2.05 -14.08
CA THR A 318 36.35 -1.12 -12.99
C THR A 318 36.65 0.28 -13.51
N GLU A 319 37.49 0.40 -14.55
CA GLU A 319 37.75 1.67 -15.23
C GLU A 319 36.47 2.26 -15.84
N LEU A 320 35.63 1.44 -16.47
CA LEU A 320 34.36 1.86 -17.06
C LEU A 320 33.42 2.45 -16.00
N ARG A 321 33.23 1.77 -14.86
CA ARG A 321 32.38 2.25 -13.76
C ARG A 321 32.89 3.58 -13.20
N ALA A 322 34.21 3.71 -13.00
CA ALA A 322 34.81 4.95 -12.52
C ALA A 322 34.56 6.14 -13.47
N ARG A 323 34.65 5.91 -14.79
CA ARG A 323 34.38 6.94 -15.82
C ARG A 323 32.93 7.41 -15.82
N TYR A 324 31.97 6.48 -15.70
CA TYR A 324 30.53 6.81 -15.82
C TYR A 324 29.89 7.29 -14.51
N PHE A 325 30.34 6.76 -13.37
CA PHE A 325 29.63 6.92 -12.09
C PHE A 325 30.46 7.56 -10.99
N SER A 326 31.77 7.75 -11.20
CA SER A 326 32.68 8.40 -10.24
C SER A 326 32.48 7.87 -8.81
N ASP A 327 31.84 8.64 -7.93
CA ASP A 327 31.59 8.29 -6.53
C ASP A 327 30.66 7.06 -6.35
N GLU A 328 29.76 6.79 -7.30
CA GLU A 328 28.86 5.61 -7.26
C GLU A 328 29.53 4.34 -7.84
N ALA A 329 30.75 4.42 -8.38
CA ALA A 329 31.38 3.31 -9.11
C ALA A 329 31.53 2.04 -8.27
N GLN A 330 31.89 2.18 -6.99
CA GLN A 330 32.01 1.06 -6.07
C GLN A 330 30.65 0.42 -5.79
N THR A 331 29.62 1.24 -5.52
CA THR A 331 28.26 0.74 -5.28
C THR A 331 27.71 0.00 -6.49
N VAL A 332 27.92 0.53 -7.71
CA VAL A 332 27.54 -0.15 -8.95
C VAL A 332 28.29 -1.48 -9.09
N ALA A 333 29.56 -1.55 -8.73
CA ALA A 333 30.32 -2.80 -8.78
C ALA A 333 29.74 -3.86 -7.81
N GLU A 334 29.46 -3.49 -6.56
CA GLU A 334 28.89 -4.38 -5.54
C GLU A 334 27.52 -4.94 -5.95
N GLU A 335 26.68 -4.08 -6.54
CA GLU A 335 25.38 -4.49 -7.07
C GLU A 335 25.51 -5.50 -8.21
N GLU A 336 26.38 -5.23 -9.18
CA GLU A 336 26.59 -6.14 -10.31
C GLU A 336 27.16 -7.48 -9.85
N GLN A 337 28.03 -7.48 -8.85
CA GLN A 337 28.53 -8.71 -8.22
C GLN A 337 27.42 -9.50 -7.52
N SER A 338 26.41 -8.81 -6.97
CA SER A 338 25.22 -9.45 -6.41
C SER A 338 24.18 -9.89 -7.48
N GLY A 339 24.48 -9.66 -8.76
CA GLY A 339 23.58 -9.96 -9.88
C GLY A 339 22.51 -8.88 -10.13
N PHE A 340 22.61 -7.73 -9.47
CA PHE A 340 21.70 -6.61 -9.64
C PHE A 340 22.26 -5.58 -10.63
N PHE A 341 21.57 -5.42 -11.75
CA PHE A 341 21.93 -4.45 -12.79
C PHE A 341 20.86 -3.36 -12.87
N ARG A 342 21.09 -2.20 -12.25
CA ARG A 342 20.09 -1.12 -12.15
C ARG A 342 19.48 -0.74 -13.50
N TYR A 343 20.32 -0.65 -14.54
CA TYR A 343 19.94 -0.14 -15.86
C TYR A 343 19.43 -1.20 -16.84
N THR A 344 19.27 -2.46 -16.42
CA THR A 344 18.54 -3.47 -17.21
C THR A 344 17.03 -3.45 -16.93
N ARG A 345 16.61 -2.70 -15.90
CA ARG A 345 15.21 -2.55 -15.54
C ARG A 345 14.46 -1.68 -16.55
N PRO A 346 13.14 -1.88 -16.73
CA PRO A 346 12.34 -0.97 -17.55
C PRO A 346 12.36 0.44 -16.98
N ARG A 347 12.67 1.42 -17.85
CA ARG A 347 12.51 2.84 -17.56
C ARG A 347 11.03 3.19 -17.44
N GLN A 348 10.70 4.01 -16.46
CA GLN A 348 9.37 4.54 -16.23
C GLN A 348 9.42 6.07 -16.28
N TRP A 349 8.96 6.62 -17.39
CA TRP A 349 8.92 8.04 -17.68
C TRP A 349 8.05 8.80 -16.67
N GLY A 350 8.60 9.88 -16.11
CA GLY A 350 7.95 10.68 -15.07
C GLY A 350 7.95 10.03 -13.67
N ARG A 351 8.62 8.87 -13.50
CA ARG A 351 8.67 8.09 -12.26
C ARG A 351 10.08 7.86 -11.74
N ASN A 352 10.95 7.23 -12.55
CA ASN A 352 12.27 6.76 -12.10
C ASN A 352 13.42 7.33 -12.91
#